data_AF-A0A6J4GZA7-F1
#
_entry.id   AF-A0A6J4GZA7-F1
#
_cell.length_a   1.000
_cell.length_b   1.000
_cell.length_c   1.000
_cell.angle_alpha   90.00
_cell.angle_beta   90.00
_cell.angle_gamma   90.00
#
_symmetry.space_group_name_H-M   'P 1'
#
loop_
_entity.id
_entity.type
_entity.pdbx_description
1 polymer ?
#
loop_
_entity_poly.entity_id
_entity_poly.type
_entity_poly.pdbx_seq_one_letter_code
_entity_poly.pdbx_strand_id
1 'polypeptide(L)' 'MEEFQRTLSIDTPDVLLTRSEACSFLKINMTTLWNWSKKGKIISYGIGNRVYYKKSELLESLVRIN' A
#
# COMPACT_ATOMS: atom_id res chain seq x y z
N MET A 1 -12.94 28.02 -21.09
CA MET A 1 -13.62 27.94 -19.78
C MET A 1 -14.80 27.01 -20.03
N GLU A 2 -14.85 25.74 -19.66
CA GLU A 2 -14.11 24.83 -18.77
C GLU A 2 -14.47 23.42 -19.27
N GLU A 3 -13.52 22.58 -19.69
CA GLU A 3 -13.74 21.13 -19.61
C GLU A 3 -12.49 20.48 -19.04
N PHE A 4 -12.50 20.55 -17.72
CA PHE A 4 -11.59 20.02 -16.73
C PHE A 4 -11.44 18.50 -16.86
N GLN A 5 -10.26 18.04 -17.29
CA GLN A 5 -9.51 16.92 -16.70
C GLN A 5 -10.37 15.80 -16.07
N ARG A 6 -11.01 14.95 -16.89
CA ARG A 6 -11.78 13.79 -16.38
C ARG A 6 -11.46 12.46 -17.05
N THR A 7 -10.22 12.25 -17.47
CA THR A 7 -9.73 10.92 -17.88
C THR A 7 -8.30 10.66 -17.40
N LEU A 8 -7.99 11.03 -16.15
CA LEU A 8 -6.90 10.37 -15.44
C LEU A 8 -7.50 9.22 -14.62
N SER A 9 -8.22 8.31 -15.29
CA SER A 9 -8.32 6.93 -14.82
C SER A 9 -6.95 6.32 -15.02
N ILE A 10 -6.03 6.69 -14.13
CA ILE A 10 -4.82 5.91 -13.92
C ILE A 10 -5.33 4.72 -13.11
N ASP A 11 -5.91 3.76 -13.83
CA ASP A 11 -5.91 2.36 -13.43
C ASP A 11 -4.43 1.96 -13.32
N THR A 12 -3.72 2.45 -12.31
CA THR A 12 -2.63 1.68 -11.78
C THR A 12 -3.31 0.44 -11.24
N PRO A 13 -3.13 -0.74 -11.87
CA PRO A 13 -3.65 -1.96 -11.29
C PRO A 13 -3.10 -1.96 -9.87
N ASP A 14 -3.99 -1.97 -8.88
CA ASP A 14 -3.63 -2.02 -7.48
C ASP A 14 -2.80 -3.29 -7.27
N VAL A 15 -1.49 -3.20 -7.52
CA VAL A 15 -0.60 -4.36 -7.51
C VAL A 15 -0.64 -4.85 -6.07
N LEU A 16 -1.27 -6.00 -5.91
CA LEU A 16 -1.37 -6.67 -4.63
C LEU A 16 -0.01 -7.28 -4.35
N LEU A 17 0.68 -6.69 -3.38
CA LEU A 17 1.94 -7.17 -2.88
C LEU A 17 1.68 -8.15 -1.74
N THR A 18 2.35 -9.29 -1.79
CA THR A 18 2.43 -10.18 -0.62
C THR A 18 3.26 -9.54 0.50
N ARG A 19 3.23 -10.09 1.71
CA ARG A 19 4.09 -9.63 2.82
C ARG A 19 5.56 -9.49 2.41
N SER A 20 6.10 -10.48 1.69
CA SER A 20 7.49 -10.47 1.25
C SER A 20 7.77 -9.36 0.24
N GLU A 21 6.86 -9.14 -0.71
CA GLU A 21 7.02 -8.09 -1.71
C GLU A 21 6.90 -6.69 -1.10
N ALA A 22 5.94 -6.47 -0.20
CA ALA A 22 5.80 -5.20 0.52
C ALA A 22 7.04 -4.89 1.38
N CYS A 23 7.63 -5.93 1.99
CA CYS A 23 8.87 -5.86 2.74
C CYS A 23 10.03 -5.40 1.84
N SER A 24 10.21 -6.03 0.69
CA SER A 24 11.22 -5.67 -0.31
C SER A 24 10.98 -4.28 -0.91
N PHE A 25 9.72 -3.91 -1.14
CA PHE A 25 9.34 -2.62 -1.73
C PHE A 25 9.71 -1.45 -0.81
N LEU A 26 9.37 -1.54 0.47
CA LEU A 26 9.71 -0.52 1.48
C LEU A 26 11.13 -0.69 2.05
N LYS A 27 11.85 -1.75 1.67
CA LYS A 27 13.15 -2.15 2.22
C LYS A 27 13.15 -2.21 3.76
N ILE A 28 12.08 -2.75 4.33
CA ILE A 28 11.93 -2.96 5.78
C ILE A 28 12.04 -4.45 6.11
N ASN A 29 11.91 -4.79 7.40
CA ASN A 29 11.78 -6.18 7.86
C ASN A 29 10.31 -6.59 8.02
N MET A 30 10.04 -7.90 7.93
CA MET A 30 8.69 -8.46 8.10
C MET A 30 8.06 -8.09 9.44
N THR A 31 8.87 -8.03 10.51
CA THR A 31 8.42 -7.64 11.85
C THR A 31 7.94 -6.20 11.89
N THR A 32 8.62 -5.30 11.17
CA THR A 32 8.22 -3.89 11.04
C THR A 32 6.91 -3.77 10.28
N LEU A 33 6.77 -4.49 9.17
CA LEU A 33 5.53 -4.54 8.38
C LEU A 33 4.36 -5.06 9.24
N TRP A 34 4.59 -6.13 10.02
CA TRP A 34 3.57 -6.67 10.93
C TRP A 34 3.18 -5.67 12.01
N ASN A 35 4.15 -5.00 12.64
CA ASN A 35 3.88 -3.96 13.63
C ASN A 35 3.06 -2.81 13.06
N TRP A 36 3.31 -2.39 11.82
CA TRP A 36 2.55 -1.33 11.18
C TRP A 36 1.12 -1.77 10.82
N SER A 37 0.96 -2.99 10.32
CA SER A 37 -0.35 -3.60 10.06
C SER A 37 -1.15 -3.77 11.36
N LYS A 38 -0.51 -4.21 12.46
CA LYS A 38 -1.12 -4.32 13.79
C LYS A 38 -1.51 -2.96 14.38
N LYS A 39 -0.69 -1.93 14.14
CA LYS A 39 -0.96 -0.54 14.57
C LYS A 39 -1.97 0.20 13.67
N GLY A 40 -2.43 -0.41 12.57
CA GLY A 40 -3.33 0.24 11.61
C GLY A 40 -2.69 1.36 10.81
N LYS A 41 -1.34 1.40 10.72
CA LYS A 41 -0.62 2.39 9.91
C LYS A 41 -0.67 2.09 8.42
N ILE A 42 -0.92 0.84 8.04
CA ILE A 42 -1.02 0.36 6.66
C ILE A 42 -2.20 -0.57 6.55
N ILE A 43 -2.94 -0.47 5.44
CA ILE A 43 -4.09 -1.31 5.18
C ILE A 43 -3.62 -2.68 4.69
N SER A 44 -3.99 -3.72 5.44
CA SER A 44 -3.72 -5.11 5.10
C SER A 44 -5.01 -5.82 4.71
N TYR A 45 -5.01 -6.46 3.55
CA TYR A 45 -6.15 -7.20 3.01
C TYR A 45 -5.92 -8.70 3.21
N GLY A 46 -6.78 -9.33 4.00
CA GLY A 46 -6.73 -10.78 4.23
C GLY A 46 -7.64 -11.52 3.26
N ILE A 47 -7.12 -12.54 2.58
CA ILE A 47 -7.91 -13.53 1.85
C ILE A 47 -7.55 -14.91 2.40
N GLY A 48 -8.41 -15.46 3.26
CA GLY A 48 -8.14 -16.69 4.02
C GLY A 48 -6.89 -16.55 4.91
N ASN A 49 -5.91 -17.45 4.75
CA ASN A 49 -4.64 -17.41 5.49
C ASN A 49 -3.57 -16.50 4.88
N ARG A 50 -3.85 -15.84 3.75
CA ARG A 50 -2.90 -14.96 3.06
C ARG A 50 -3.24 -13.49 3.28
N VAL A 51 -2.21 -12.66 3.40
CA VAL A 51 -2.32 -11.21 3.56
C VAL A 51 -1.63 -10.52 2.41
N TYR A 52 -2.36 -9.60 1.79
CA TYR A 52 -1.98 -8.78 0.66
C TYR A 52 -2.00 -7.30 1.05
N TYR A 53 -1.22 -6.50 0.33
CA TYR A 53 -1.11 -5.05 0.52
C TYR A 53 -1.23 -4.39 -0.84
N LYS A 54 -1.97 -3.29 -0.92
CA LYS A 54 -2.00 -2.47 -2.12
C LYS A 54 -0.78 -1.56 -2.16
N LYS A 55 -0.10 -1.50 -3.30
CA LYS A 55 1.05 -0.62 -3.48
C LYS A 55 0.69 0.87 -3.31
N SER A 56 -0.49 1.30 -3.77
CA SER A 56 -0.95 2.70 -3.61
C SER A 56 -1.06 3.07 -2.14
N GLU A 57 -1.82 2.27 -1.37
CA GLU A 57 -2.03 2.45 0.07
C GLU A 57 -0.72 2.50 0.86
N LEU A 58 0.27 1.67 0.49
CA LEU A 58 1.59 1.69 1.12
C LEU A 58 2.32 3.03 0.90
N LEU A 59 2.19 3.62 -0.29
CA LEU A 59 2.77 4.93 -0.61
C LEU A 59 1.99 6.05 0.07
N GLU A 60 0.66 5.98 0.11
CA GLU A 60 -0.21 6.96 0.80
C GLU A 60 0.03 6.96 2.32
N SER A 61 0.38 5.81 2.89
CA SER A 61 0.75 5.69 4.31
C SER A 61 2.10 6.34 4.65
N LEU A 62 2.91 6.73 3.66
CA LEU A 62 4.17 7.44 3.89
C LEU A 62 3.87 8.88 4.28
N VAL A 63 3.82 9.12 5.59
CA VAL A 63 3.71 10.48 6.13
C VAL A 63 5.10 11.10 6.16
N ARG A 64 5.21 12.32 5.62
CA ARG A 64 6.42 13.13 5.75
C ARG A 64 6.65 13.46 7.23
N ILE A 65 7.79 13.04 7.74
CA ILE A 65 8.28 13.46 9.05
C ILE A 65 9.31 14.56 8.75
N ASN A 66 8.98 15.81 9.10
CA ASN A 66 9.79 17.04 9.01
C ASN A 66 9.72 17.86 7.71
#